data_AF-A0AA42YNF8-F1
#
_entry.id   AF-A0AA42YNF8-F1
#
_cell.length_a   1.000
_cell.length_b   1.000
_cell.length_c   1.000
_cell.angle_alpha   90.00
_cell.angle_beta   90.00
_cell.angle_gamma   90.00
#
_symmetry.space_group_name_H-M   'P 1'
#
loop_
_entity.id
_entity.type
_entity.pdbx_description
1 polymer ?
#
loop_
_entity_poly.entity_id
_entity_poly.type
_entity_poly.pdbx_seq_one_letter_code
_entity_poly.pdbx_strand_id
1 'polypeptide(L)' 'MAGNLDNNSKDHFPDLKRLIRSIQHIEGNAECFGKADGNCDREDCLWREYCLKEKG' A
#
# COMPACT_ATOMS: atom_id res chain seq x y z
N MET A 1 5.00 15.39 32.62
CA MET A 1 4.07 16.13 31.74
C MET A 1 3.45 15.11 30.81
N ALA A 2 2.24 14.65 31.08
CA ALA A 2 1.57 13.65 30.24
C ALA A 2 1.14 14.32 28.94
N GLY A 3 1.65 13.82 27.81
CA GLY A 3 1.30 14.31 26.49
C GLY A 3 -0.19 14.11 26.24
N ASN A 4 -0.83 15.15 25.68
CA ASN A 4 -2.20 15.08 25.18
C ASN A 4 -2.32 13.90 24.21
N LEU A 5 -3.30 13.03 24.46
CA LEU A 5 -3.77 12.04 23.51
C LEU A 5 -4.92 12.69 22.74
N ASP A 6 -4.58 13.31 21.62
CA ASP A 6 -5.51 13.73 20.58
C ASP A 6 -6.32 12.52 20.11
N ASN A 7 -7.58 12.49 20.56
CA ASN A 7 -8.59 11.51 20.15
C ASN A 7 -9.15 11.91 18.79
N ASN A 8 -8.37 11.70 17.73
CA ASN A 8 -8.90 11.61 16.38
C ASN A 8 -8.68 10.19 15.86
N SER A 9 -9.69 9.35 16.03
CA SER A 9 -9.69 7.93 15.62
C SER A 9 -9.61 7.72 14.11
N LYS A 10 -9.23 8.73 13.32
CA LYS A 10 -8.94 8.63 11.88
C LYS A 10 -7.45 8.79 11.54
N ASP A 11 -6.60 9.21 12.49
CA ASP A 11 -5.27 9.74 12.17
C ASP A 11 -4.10 8.74 12.34
N HIS A 12 -4.35 7.50 12.77
CA HIS A 12 -3.31 6.48 12.96
C HIS A 12 -3.54 5.20 12.15
N PHE A 13 -4.20 5.31 10.98
CA PHE A 13 -4.15 4.20 10.03
C PHE A 13 -2.78 4.18 9.34
N PRO A 14 -2.06 3.04 9.35
CA PRO A 14 -0.82 2.93 8.59
C PRO A 14 -1.14 3.19 7.12
N ASP A 15 -0.24 3.89 6.43
CA ASP A 15 -0.32 4.05 4.98
C ASP A 15 -0.32 2.66 4.35
N LEU A 16 -1.51 2.17 4.01
CA LEU A 16 -1.74 0.82 3.49
C LEU A 16 -0.89 0.57 2.24
N LYS A 17 -0.62 1.61 1.44
CA LYS A 17 0.23 1.49 0.26
C LYS A 17 1.67 1.21 0.68
N ARG A 18 2.19 1.91 1.69
CA ARG A 18 3.53 1.65 2.22
C ARG A 18 3.61 0.26 2.85
N LEU A 19 2.60 -0.16 3.61
CA LEU A 19 2.58 -1.48 4.23
C LEU A 19 2.66 -2.60 3.19
N ILE A 20 1.80 -2.57 2.17
CA ILE A 20 1.77 -3.62 1.14
C ILE A 20 3.06 -3.62 0.33
N ARG A 21 3.61 -2.44 -0.01
CA ARG A 21 4.89 -2.34 -0.72
C ARG A 21 6.06 -2.92 0.09
N SER A 22 6.07 -2.72 1.42
CA SER A 22 7.07 -3.36 2.28
C SER A 22 6.98 -4.89 2.25
N ILE A 23 5.77 -5.46 2.20
CA ILE A 23 5.57 -6.91 2.05
C ILE A 23 6.13 -7.38 0.70
N GLN A 24 5.75 -6.71 -0.40
CA GLN A 24 6.27 -7.00 -1.74
C GLN A 24 7.81 -6.97 -1.76
N HIS A 25 8.42 -5.96 -1.14
CA HIS A 25 9.87 -5.84 -1.06
C HIS A 25 10.52 -7.01 -0.29
N ILE A 26 9.96 -7.39 0.87
CA ILE A 26 10.47 -8.50 1.69
C ILE A 26 10.35 -9.83 0.93
N GLU A 27 9.32 -10.01 0.11
CA GLU A 27 9.13 -11.18 -0.74
C GLU A 27 10.02 -11.18 -2.00
N GLY A 28 10.81 -10.11 -2.25
CA GLY A 28 11.62 -9.97 -3.46
C GLY A 28 10.83 -9.58 -4.71
N ASN A 29 9.61 -9.07 -4.52
CA ASN A 29 8.68 -8.69 -5.55
C ASN A 29 8.80 -7.19 -5.89
N ALA A 30 8.37 -6.81 -7.10
CA ALA A 30 8.27 -5.40 -7.46
C ALA A 30 7.21 -4.68 -6.60
N GLU A 31 7.53 -3.47 -6.11
CA GLU A 31 6.65 -2.63 -5.28
C GLU A 31 5.51 -1.96 -6.07
N CYS A 32 4.75 -2.76 -6.83
CA CYS A 32 3.80 -2.27 -7.84
C CYS A 32 2.48 -1.75 -7.25
N PHE A 33 2.16 -2.06 -5.98
CA PHE A 33 0.87 -1.71 -5.38
C PHE A 33 0.60 -0.19 -5.41
N GLY A 34 -0.44 0.23 -6.13
CA GLY A 34 -0.87 1.63 -6.22
C GLY A 34 0.17 2.61 -6.80
N LYS A 35 1.26 2.12 -7.40
CA LYS A 35 2.20 2.89 -8.26
C LYS A 35 2.11 2.48 -9.73
N ALA A 36 1.48 1.35 -10.02
CA ALA A 36 1.57 0.71 -11.31
C ALA A 36 1.10 1.58 -12.48
N ASP A 37 0.31 2.65 -12.29
CA ASP A 37 -0.27 3.43 -13.40
C ASP A 37 -0.92 2.52 -14.47
N GLY A 38 -1.52 1.41 -14.03
CA GLY A 38 -2.07 0.38 -14.93
C GLY A 38 -1.08 -0.68 -15.40
N ASN A 39 0.17 -0.69 -14.93
CA ASN A 39 1.22 -1.62 -15.34
C ASN A 39 1.66 -2.57 -14.20
N CYS A 40 1.24 -3.84 -14.30
CA CYS A 40 1.66 -4.92 -13.42
C CYS A 40 2.03 -6.14 -14.27
N ASP A 41 3.33 -6.30 -14.53
CA ASP A 41 3.87 -7.30 -15.46
C ASP A 41 3.85 -8.74 -14.90
N ARG A 42 3.57 -8.88 -13.60
CA ARG A 42 3.50 -10.17 -12.92
C ARG A 42 2.05 -10.67 -12.86
N GLU A 43 1.77 -11.71 -13.61
CA GLU A 43 0.45 -12.37 -13.63
C GLU A 43 0.11 -13.03 -12.28
N ASP A 44 1.12 -13.42 -11.50
CA ASP A 44 1.00 -14.05 -10.18
C ASP A 44 0.92 -13.03 -9.02
N CYS A 45 0.84 -11.72 -9.30
CA CYS A 45 0.76 -10.71 -8.26
C CYS A 45 -0.57 -10.80 -7.51
N LEU A 46 -0.52 -11.07 -6.20
CA LEU A 46 -1.70 -11.17 -5.34
C LEU A 46 -2.56 -9.90 -5.34
N TRP A 47 -1.94 -8.74 -5.57
CA TRP A 47 -2.62 -7.44 -5.60
C TRP A 47 -2.82 -6.89 -7.02
N ARG A 48 -2.73 -7.73 -8.06
CA ARG A 48 -2.76 -7.32 -9.46
C ARG A 48 -3.99 -6.47 -9.79
N GLU A 49 -5.17 -6.82 -9.29
CA GLU A 49 -6.41 -6.04 -9.50
C GLU A 49 -6.29 -4.58 -9.01
N TYR A 50 -5.59 -4.36 -7.90
CA TYR A 50 -5.39 -3.04 -7.32
C TYR A 50 -4.26 -2.27 -8.02
N CYS A 51 -3.29 -3.00 -8.56
CA CYS A 51 -2.23 -2.41 -9.38
C CYS A 51 -2.79 -1.89 -10.70
N LEU A 52 -3.74 -2.61 -11.30
CA LEU A 52 -4.36 -2.28 -12.58
C LEU A 52 -5.56 -1.34 -12.47
N LYS A 53 -6.03 -1.04 -11.25
CA LYS A 53 -7.16 -0.13 -11.06
C LYS A 53 -6.77 1.28 -11.50
N GLU A 54 -7.40 1.77 -12.56
CA GLU A 54 -7.24 3.14 -13.02
C GLU A 54 -7.60 4.12 -11.90
N LYS A 55 -6.90 5.26 -11.85
CA LYS A 55 -7.26 6.35 -10.94
C LYS A 55 -8.50 7.03 -11.48
N GLY A 56 -9.66 6.62 -10.99
CA GLY A 56 -10.91 7.37 -11.10
C GLY A 56 -10.85 8.69 -10.37
#